data_AF-A0A924ZKG4-F1
#
_entry.id   AF-A0A924ZKG4-F1
#
_cell.length_a   1.000
_cell.length_b   1.000
_cell.length_c   1.000
_cell.angle_alpha   90.00
_cell.angle_beta   90.00
_cell.angle_gamma   90.00
#
_symmetry.space_group_name_H-M   'P 1'
#
loop_
_entity.id
_entity.type
_entity.pdbx_description
1 polymer ?
#
loop_
_entity_poly.entity_id
_entity_poly.type
_entity_poly.pdbx_seq_one_letter_code
_entity_poly.pdbx_strand_id
1 'polypeptide(L)'
;MRSFILSLILLAAVVAQGYDVPALTSPVIDEVGFISGQAAQALRQKLQQVYANDNIQVQVYITSSLQDLTIEEAAIKIFDKWQLGKEKTDQGVLFLIAPNQKKLRIEVGRGLEGDIPDVIAKRIIADTVAPYLKNQDNDMGVMQGVAGILHYAKASGGGAPPAQVTGERAGFGRNMIGIIVFILWLLLFVFRGGGGRRGSLLGAAAGFALGRGMGGGGGFGGGGGGGWGGGGGSSGGGGSSGGW
;
A
#
# COMPACT_ATOMS: atom_id res chain seq x y z
N MET A 1 -12.16 37.96 46.19
CA MET A 1 -12.52 38.06 44.76
C MET A 1 -11.30 37.96 43.83
N ARG A 2 -10.16 38.61 44.12
CA ARG A 2 -8.91 38.49 43.32
C ARG A 2 -8.31 37.07 43.29
N SER A 3 -8.42 36.32 44.37
CA SER A 3 -7.93 34.93 44.50
C SER A 3 -8.77 33.89 43.73
N PHE A 4 -10.03 34.22 43.42
CA PHE A 4 -10.90 33.36 42.59
C PHE A 4 -10.57 33.48 41.10
N ILE A 5 -10.13 34.67 40.66
CA ILE A 5 -9.75 34.93 39.26
C ILE A 5 -8.41 34.25 38.92
N LEU A 6 -7.47 34.17 39.86
CA LEU A 6 -6.21 33.45 39.68
C LEU A 6 -6.38 31.92 39.64
N SER A 7 -7.39 31.37 40.33
CA SER A 7 -7.68 29.93 40.29
C SER A 7 -8.41 29.50 39.00
N LEU A 8 -9.12 30.43 38.34
CA LEU A 8 -9.82 30.15 37.08
C LEU A 8 -8.89 30.22 35.85
N ILE A 9 -7.79 30.97 35.94
CA ILE A 9 -6.79 31.09 34.86
C ILE A 9 -5.82 29.90 34.85
N LEU A 10 -5.61 29.23 35.99
CA LEU A 10 -4.72 28.06 36.09
C LEU A 10 -5.36 26.76 35.55
N LEU A 11 -6.67 26.74 35.30
CA LEU A 11 -7.39 25.57 34.77
C LEU A 11 -7.47 25.56 33.23
N ALA A 12 -7.01 26.61 32.55
CA ALA A 12 -7.13 26.75 31.09
C ALA A 12 -5.87 26.35 30.30
N ALA A 13 -4.77 25.98 30.97
CA ALA A 13 -3.60 25.42 30.31
C ALA A 13 -3.74 23.90 30.14
N VAL A 14 -4.82 23.46 29.47
CA VAL A 14 -4.80 22.15 28.82
C VAL A 14 -3.82 22.32 27.67
N VAL A 15 -2.56 21.98 27.91
CA VAL A 15 -1.59 21.81 26.83
C VAL A 15 -2.20 20.74 25.95
N ALA A 16 -2.72 21.12 24.78
CA ALA A 16 -3.09 20.18 23.76
C ALA A 16 -1.82 19.37 23.46
N GLN A 17 -1.76 18.15 23.98
CA GLN A 17 -0.67 17.22 23.70
C GLN A 17 -0.74 16.98 22.19
N GLY A 18 0.24 17.51 21.46
CA GLY A 18 0.36 17.25 20.04
C GLY A 18 0.58 15.75 19.84
N TYR A 19 -0.01 15.19 18.79
CA TYR A 19 0.28 13.81 18.41
C TYR A 19 1.76 13.69 18.09
N ASP A 20 2.46 12.84 18.82
CA ASP A 20 3.90 12.68 18.71
C ASP A 20 4.20 11.80 17.49
N VAL A 21 4.49 12.47 16.37
CA VAL A 21 4.82 11.78 15.13
C VAL A 21 6.30 11.35 15.21
N PRO A 22 6.60 10.04 15.08
CA PRO A 22 7.97 9.57 15.16
C PRO A 22 8.81 10.10 13.99
N ALA A 23 10.13 10.14 14.17
CA ALA A 23 11.03 10.52 13.08
C ALA A 23 10.95 9.51 11.92
N LEU A 24 10.85 10.04 10.69
CA LEU A 24 10.87 9.21 9.50
C LEU A 24 12.29 8.68 9.26
N THR A 25 12.53 7.45 9.70
CA THR A 25 13.85 6.79 9.67
C THR A 25 13.94 5.64 8.67
N SER A 26 12.81 5.20 8.13
CA SER A 26 12.71 4.09 7.19
C SER A 26 11.38 4.13 6.45
N PRO A 27 11.27 3.52 5.25
CA PRO A 27 9.97 3.37 4.58
C PRO A 27 8.97 2.48 5.32
N VAL A 28 9.43 1.66 6.26
CA VAL A 28 8.59 0.84 7.11
C VAL A 28 8.99 1.03 8.57
N ILE A 29 8.08 1.63 9.33
CA ILE A 29 8.18 1.81 10.77
C ILE A 29 7.09 0.95 11.41
N ASP A 30 7.48 -0.05 12.18
CA ASP A 30 6.57 -0.94 12.92
C ASP A 30 6.97 -0.91 14.39
N GLU A 31 6.13 -0.24 15.21
CA GLU A 31 6.39 -0.03 16.64
C GLU A 31 6.04 -1.24 17.50
N VAL A 32 5.19 -2.14 16.99
CA VAL A 32 4.57 -3.21 17.77
C VAL A 32 4.97 -4.61 17.30
N GLY A 33 5.78 -4.71 16.23
CA GLY A 33 6.13 -5.99 15.62
C GLY A 33 4.90 -6.68 15.03
N PHE A 34 4.01 -5.91 14.40
CA PHE A 34 2.78 -6.41 13.80
C PHE A 34 3.04 -7.34 12.61
N ILE A 35 4.13 -7.09 11.88
CA ILE A 35 4.63 -7.94 10.80
C ILE A 35 5.99 -8.53 11.14
N SER A 36 6.34 -9.65 10.50
CA SER A 36 7.65 -10.27 10.68
C SER A 36 8.79 -9.36 10.22
N GLY A 37 9.96 -9.53 10.83
CA GLY A 37 11.17 -8.82 10.41
C GLY A 37 11.55 -9.08 8.95
N GLN A 38 11.23 -10.28 8.43
CA GLN A 38 11.43 -10.64 7.03
C GLN A 38 10.51 -9.84 6.10
N ALA A 39 9.21 -9.77 6.43
CA ALA A 39 8.24 -8.98 5.66
C ALA A 39 8.59 -7.49 5.69
N ALA A 40 8.92 -6.94 6.86
CA ALA A 40 9.36 -5.56 7.00
C ALA A 40 10.60 -5.26 6.16
N GLN A 41 11.60 -6.14 6.15
CA GLN A 41 12.81 -5.96 5.36
C GLN A 41 12.55 -6.03 3.85
N ALA A 42 11.71 -6.97 3.41
CA ALA A 42 11.31 -7.09 2.00
C ALA A 42 10.57 -5.83 1.52
N LEU A 43 9.64 -5.32 2.35
CA LEU A 43 8.92 -4.08 2.07
C LEU A 43 9.86 -2.88 2.01
N ARG A 44 10.79 -2.73 2.97
CA ARG A 44 11.80 -1.65 2.92
C ARG A 44 12.56 -1.68 1.61
N GLN A 45 13.15 -2.81 1.24
CA GLN A 45 13.91 -2.93 -0.01
C GLN A 45 13.07 -2.57 -1.24
N LYS A 46 11.82 -3.05 -1.29
CA LYS A 46 10.92 -2.77 -2.40
C LYS A 46 10.59 -1.28 -2.50
N LEU A 47 10.21 -0.65 -1.39
CA LEU A 47 9.82 0.75 -1.32
C LEU A 47 11.00 1.69 -1.65
N GLN A 48 12.20 1.33 -1.22
CA GLN A 48 13.43 2.03 -1.58
C GLN A 48 13.70 2.01 -3.09
N GLN A 49 13.54 0.84 -3.72
CA GLN A 49 13.70 0.70 -5.16
C GLN A 49 12.67 1.52 -5.94
N VAL A 50 11.41 1.51 -5.49
CA VAL A 50 10.36 2.33 -6.13
C VAL A 50 10.67 3.81 -5.99
N TYR A 51 11.06 4.28 -4.81
CA TYR A 51 11.40 5.68 -4.60
C TYR A 51 12.58 6.12 -5.50
N ALA A 52 13.61 5.28 -5.62
CA ALA A 52 14.78 5.56 -6.46
C ALA A 52 14.47 5.58 -7.96
N ASN A 53 13.60 4.68 -8.45
CA ASN A 53 13.34 4.53 -9.87
C ASN A 53 12.20 5.41 -10.38
N ASP A 54 11.15 5.57 -9.58
CA ASP A 54 9.88 6.14 -10.01
C ASP A 54 9.54 7.46 -9.30
N ASN A 55 10.33 7.88 -8.31
CA ASN A 55 10.07 9.04 -7.45
C ASN A 55 8.74 8.98 -6.66
N ILE A 56 8.13 7.80 -6.56
CA ILE A 56 6.92 7.55 -5.77
C ILE A 56 7.35 7.19 -4.34
N GLN A 57 6.94 7.99 -3.36
CA GLN A 57 7.26 7.77 -1.94
C GLN A 57 6.08 7.13 -1.23
N VAL A 58 6.16 5.82 -0.95
CA VAL A 58 5.16 5.11 -0.15
C VAL A 58 5.78 4.72 1.19
N GLN A 59 5.16 5.15 2.29
CA GLN A 59 5.56 4.79 3.64
C GLN A 59 4.51 3.89 4.31
N VAL A 60 4.98 2.89 5.05
CA VAL A 60 4.15 2.06 5.92
C VAL A 60 4.46 2.41 7.37
N TYR A 61 3.44 2.82 8.10
CA TYR A 61 3.56 3.10 9.52
C TYR A 61 2.57 2.26 10.31
N ILE A 62 3.09 1.44 11.22
CA ILE A 62 2.30 0.62 12.13
C ILE A 62 2.53 1.15 13.54
N THR A 63 1.52 1.83 14.06
CA THR A 63 1.61 2.55 15.33
C THR A 63 0.98 1.75 16.46
N SER A 64 1.56 1.88 17.65
CA SER A 64 0.98 1.37 18.88
C SER A 64 -0.27 2.14 19.34
N SER A 65 -0.42 3.42 18.96
CA SER A 65 -1.54 4.24 19.42
C SER A 65 -1.83 5.42 18.51
N LEU A 66 -3.11 5.72 18.33
CA LEU A 66 -3.58 6.98 17.73
C LEU A 66 -3.70 8.10 18.77
N GLN A 67 -3.39 7.83 20.04
CA GLN A 67 -3.67 8.72 21.18
C GLN A 67 -5.16 9.07 21.20
N ASP A 68 -5.49 10.35 21.33
CA ASP A 68 -6.87 10.85 21.33
C ASP A 68 -7.37 11.20 19.91
N LEU A 69 -6.62 10.88 18.86
CA LEU A 69 -6.99 11.20 17.48
C LEU A 69 -7.76 10.08 16.77
N THR A 70 -8.55 10.50 15.79
CA THR A 70 -9.03 9.60 14.73
C THR A 70 -7.88 9.14 13.83
N ILE A 71 -8.06 8.07 13.06
CA ILE A 71 -7.00 7.57 12.17
C ILE A 71 -6.76 8.55 11.02
N GLU A 72 -7.79 9.29 10.62
CA GLU A 72 -7.75 10.35 9.62
C GLU A 72 -6.90 11.53 10.10
N GLU A 73 -7.17 12.05 11.30
CA GLU A 73 -6.40 13.14 11.89
C GLU A 73 -4.94 12.75 12.13
N ALA A 74 -4.70 11.52 12.60
CA ALA A 74 -3.34 11.01 12.77
C ALA A 74 -2.61 10.92 11.43
N ALA A 75 -3.24 10.34 10.41
CA ALA A 75 -2.65 10.20 9.08
C ALA A 75 -2.26 11.54 8.47
N ILE A 76 -3.15 12.54 8.52
CA ILE A 76 -2.86 13.90 8.04
C ILE A 76 -1.66 14.49 8.78
N LYS A 77 -1.64 14.44 10.12
CA LYS A 77 -0.52 14.95 10.92
C LYS A 77 0.79 14.25 10.61
N ILE A 78 0.77 12.94 10.43
CA ILE A 78 1.96 12.15 10.08
C ILE A 78 2.44 12.54 8.68
N PHE A 79 1.53 12.58 7.71
CA PHE A 79 1.83 12.92 6.32
C PHE A 79 2.46 14.31 6.22
N ASP A 80 1.84 15.29 6.87
CA ASP A 80 2.33 16.67 6.90
C ASP A 80 3.64 16.78 7.68
N LYS A 81 3.80 16.11 8.83
CA LYS A 81 5.07 16.18 9.57
C LYS A 81 6.22 15.51 8.81
N TRP A 82 5.93 14.43 8.10
CA TRP A 82 6.90 13.72 7.27
C TRP A 82 7.12 14.37 5.90
N GLN A 83 6.25 15.29 5.51
CA GLN A 83 6.27 16.00 4.23
C GLN A 83 6.36 15.04 3.04
N LEU A 84 5.55 13.97 3.06
CA LEU A 84 5.66 12.86 2.11
C LEU A 84 5.40 13.28 0.67
N GLY A 85 6.30 12.89 -0.23
CA GLY A 85 6.35 13.39 -1.61
C GLY A 85 7.45 14.43 -1.78
N LYS A 86 7.68 14.84 -3.02
CA LYS A 86 8.59 15.96 -3.36
C LYS A 86 7.78 17.22 -3.62
N GLU A 87 8.36 18.40 -3.35
CA GLU A 87 7.69 19.73 -3.40
C GLU A 87 6.90 19.96 -4.69
N LYS A 88 7.37 19.36 -5.79
CA LYS A 88 6.83 19.59 -7.13
C LYS A 88 5.91 18.49 -7.65
N THR A 89 6.06 17.27 -7.14
CA THR A 89 5.30 16.12 -7.66
C THR A 89 4.27 15.60 -6.67
N ASP A 90 4.44 15.82 -5.37
CA ASP A 90 3.51 15.42 -4.31
C ASP A 90 3.10 13.94 -4.37
N GLN A 91 4.03 13.08 -4.81
CA GLN A 91 3.82 11.64 -5.01
C GLN A 91 4.07 10.86 -3.72
N GLY A 92 3.42 11.28 -2.65
CA GLY A 92 3.46 10.63 -1.34
C GLY A 92 2.26 9.72 -1.11
N VAL A 93 2.46 8.58 -0.46
CA VAL A 93 1.39 7.75 0.11
C VAL A 93 1.81 7.32 1.51
N LEU A 94 0.92 7.48 2.49
CA LEU A 94 1.05 6.89 3.82
C LEU A 94 0.06 5.74 3.96
N PHE A 95 0.56 4.56 4.26
CA PHE A 95 -0.23 3.43 4.68
C PHE A 95 -0.10 3.26 6.19
N LEU A 96 -1.08 3.80 6.92
CA LEU A 96 -1.16 3.81 8.39
C LEU A 96 -1.98 2.63 8.89
N ILE A 97 -1.45 1.88 9.85
CA ILE A 97 -2.12 0.77 10.52
C ILE A 97 -2.04 0.98 12.03
N ALA A 98 -3.18 0.86 12.70
CA ALA A 98 -3.32 0.99 14.15
C ALA A 98 -3.95 -0.29 14.72
N PRO A 99 -3.13 -1.33 15.02
CA PRO A 99 -3.64 -2.64 15.41
C PRO A 99 -4.52 -2.64 16.66
N ASN A 100 -4.18 -1.80 17.65
CA ASN A 100 -4.94 -1.69 18.90
C ASN A 100 -6.36 -1.17 18.69
N GLN A 101 -6.57 -0.33 17.68
CA GLN A 101 -7.86 0.21 17.28
C GLN A 101 -8.52 -0.62 16.16
N LYS A 102 -7.81 -1.60 15.59
CA LYS A 102 -8.19 -2.36 14.38
C LYS A 102 -8.60 -1.45 13.22
N LYS A 103 -7.86 -0.35 13.05
CA LYS A 103 -8.07 0.63 11.99
C LYS A 103 -6.86 0.72 11.07
N LEU A 104 -7.11 0.98 9.81
CA LEU A 104 -6.08 1.28 8.81
C LEU A 104 -6.54 2.40 7.89
N ARG A 105 -5.59 3.16 7.35
CA ARG A 105 -5.83 4.25 6.41
C ARG A 105 -4.74 4.30 5.35
N ILE A 106 -5.15 4.58 4.12
CA ILE A 106 -4.25 4.99 3.05
C ILE A 106 -4.51 6.48 2.84
N GLU A 107 -3.51 7.32 3.10
CA GLU A 107 -3.50 8.76 2.80
C GLU A 107 -2.70 8.99 1.52
N VAL A 108 -3.25 9.74 0.58
CA VAL A 108 -2.68 9.94 -0.75
C VAL A 108 -2.36 11.41 -0.97
N GLY A 109 -1.14 11.72 -1.39
CA GLY A 109 -0.72 13.06 -1.81
C GLY A 109 -1.31 13.44 -3.16
N ARG A 110 -1.43 14.74 -3.43
CA ARG A 110 -2.18 15.26 -4.60
C ARG A 110 -1.65 14.74 -5.93
N GLY A 111 -0.35 14.45 -6.00
CA GLY A 111 0.29 13.90 -7.19
C GLY A 111 -0.18 12.51 -7.62
N LEU A 112 -0.86 11.79 -6.73
CA LEU A 112 -1.34 10.42 -6.94
C LEU A 112 -2.86 10.29 -6.79
N GLU A 113 -3.61 11.37 -6.58
CA GLU A 113 -5.08 11.30 -6.44
C GLU A 113 -5.78 10.79 -7.71
N GLY A 114 -5.21 11.07 -8.89
CA GLY A 114 -5.70 10.52 -10.16
C GLY A 114 -5.45 9.01 -10.30
N ASP A 115 -4.37 8.51 -9.70
CA ASP A 115 -3.96 7.10 -9.73
C ASP A 115 -4.67 6.27 -8.66
N ILE A 116 -4.74 6.83 -7.45
CA ILE A 116 -5.30 6.22 -6.25
C ILE A 116 -6.37 7.17 -5.67
N PRO A 117 -7.51 7.31 -6.35
CA PRO A 117 -8.64 8.02 -5.76
C PRO A 117 -9.21 7.22 -4.57
N ASP A 118 -10.02 7.88 -3.74
CA ASP A 118 -10.59 7.30 -2.51
C ASP A 118 -11.25 5.93 -2.73
N VAL A 119 -11.94 5.74 -3.86
CA VAL A 119 -12.59 4.48 -4.21
C VAL A 119 -11.59 3.33 -4.39
N ILE A 120 -10.41 3.62 -4.94
CA ILE A 120 -9.33 2.65 -5.10
C ILE A 120 -8.66 2.37 -3.76
N ALA A 121 -8.34 3.41 -2.98
CA ALA A 121 -7.82 3.26 -1.62
C ALA A 121 -8.75 2.39 -0.76
N LYS A 122 -10.06 2.66 -0.80
CA LYS A 122 -11.09 1.89 -0.10
C LYS A 122 -11.11 0.43 -0.54
N ARG A 123 -10.99 0.18 -1.85
CA ARG A 123 -10.96 -1.18 -2.40
C ARG A 123 -9.72 -1.95 -1.93
N ILE A 124 -8.54 -1.33 -1.97
CA ILE A 124 -7.31 -1.95 -1.46
C ILE A 124 -7.50 -2.36 0.01
N ILE A 125 -8.07 -1.47 0.83
CA ILE A 125 -8.31 -1.76 2.25
C ILE A 125 -9.33 -2.89 2.42
N ALA A 126 -10.52 -2.76 1.81
CA ALA A 126 -11.64 -3.65 2.09
C ALA A 126 -11.52 -5.03 1.44
N ASP A 127 -11.02 -5.10 0.20
CA ASP A 127 -11.04 -6.32 -0.60
C ASP A 127 -9.68 -7.05 -0.57
N THR A 128 -8.59 -6.33 -0.28
CA THR A 128 -7.24 -6.91 -0.22
C THR A 128 -6.74 -7.03 1.21
N VAL A 129 -6.62 -5.93 1.95
CA VAL A 129 -5.92 -5.94 3.26
C VAL A 129 -6.77 -6.57 4.35
N ALA A 130 -7.99 -6.09 4.55
CA ALA A 130 -8.84 -6.48 5.67
C ALA A 130 -9.10 -8.00 5.75
N PRO A 131 -9.30 -8.76 4.66
CA PRO A 131 -9.47 -10.21 4.72
C PRO A 131 -8.26 -10.93 5.35
N TYR A 132 -7.03 -10.54 5.00
CA TYR A 132 -5.83 -11.13 5.59
C TYR A 132 -5.70 -10.79 7.08
N LEU A 133 -5.93 -9.53 7.46
CA LEU A 133 -5.85 -9.11 8.86
C LEU A 133 -6.92 -9.79 9.74
N LYS A 134 -8.13 -10.03 9.21
CA LYS A 134 -9.17 -10.84 9.88
C LYS A 134 -8.72 -12.27 10.14
N ASN A 135 -7.95 -12.83 9.22
CA ASN A 135 -7.39 -14.18 9.32
C ASN A 135 -6.05 -14.22 10.07
N GLN A 136 -5.65 -13.12 10.71
CA GLN A 136 -4.39 -12.97 11.45
C GLN A 136 -3.13 -13.16 10.59
N ASP A 137 -3.26 -13.05 9.27
CA ASP A 137 -2.15 -13.10 8.32
C ASP A 137 -1.64 -11.67 8.04
N ASN A 138 -1.03 -11.07 9.07
CA ASN A 138 -0.61 -9.66 9.04
C ASN A 138 0.42 -9.40 7.93
N ASP A 139 1.39 -10.29 7.78
CA ASP A 139 2.45 -10.19 6.77
C ASP A 139 1.84 -10.09 5.36
N MET A 140 0.96 -11.03 5.00
CA MET A 140 0.31 -11.01 3.69
C MET A 140 -0.60 -9.79 3.55
N GLY A 141 -1.33 -9.41 4.60
CA GLY A 141 -2.20 -8.23 4.57
C GLY A 141 -1.44 -6.96 4.22
N VAL A 142 -0.33 -6.69 4.90
CA VAL A 142 0.48 -5.49 4.65
C VAL A 142 1.20 -5.57 3.30
N MET A 143 1.79 -6.73 2.96
CA MET A 143 2.47 -6.92 1.67
C MET A 143 1.54 -6.74 0.48
N GLN A 144 0.33 -7.31 0.53
CA GLN A 144 -0.66 -7.17 -0.54
C GLN A 144 -1.25 -5.76 -0.60
N GLY A 145 -1.42 -5.10 0.55
CA GLY A 145 -1.78 -3.68 0.61
C GLY A 145 -0.76 -2.79 -0.13
N VAL A 146 0.53 -2.95 0.19
CA VAL A 146 1.61 -2.22 -0.49
C VAL A 146 1.68 -2.57 -1.98
N ALA A 147 1.53 -3.85 -2.34
CA ALA A 147 1.50 -4.26 -3.75
C ALA A 147 0.35 -3.61 -4.52
N GLY A 148 -0.84 -3.52 -3.92
CA GLY A 148 -1.99 -2.80 -4.47
C GLY A 148 -1.72 -1.32 -4.66
N ILE A 149 -1.19 -0.64 -3.63
CA ILE A 149 -0.81 0.78 -3.72
C ILE A 149 0.17 1.01 -4.87
N LEU A 150 1.24 0.22 -4.93
CA LEU A 150 2.27 0.34 -5.97
C LEU A 150 1.75 0.04 -7.37
N HIS A 151 0.80 -0.88 -7.50
CA HIS A 151 0.17 -1.20 -8.79
C HIS A 151 -0.52 0.03 -9.38
N TYR A 152 -1.35 0.71 -8.58
CA TYR A 152 -2.08 1.90 -9.04
C TYR A 152 -1.17 3.12 -9.17
N ALA A 153 -0.27 3.38 -8.21
CA ALA A 153 0.64 4.53 -8.26
C ALA A 153 1.55 4.54 -9.51
N LYS A 154 1.89 3.37 -10.05
CA LYS A 154 2.73 3.25 -11.25
C LYS A 154 1.93 3.25 -12.56
N ALA A 155 0.61 3.08 -12.51
CA ALA A 155 -0.22 2.85 -13.70
C ALA A 155 -0.19 4.04 -14.68
N SER A 156 -0.09 5.27 -14.19
CA SER A 156 0.01 6.48 -15.04
C SER A 156 1.44 6.97 -15.28
N GLY A 157 2.46 6.18 -14.92
CA GLY A 157 3.86 6.53 -15.21
C GLY A 157 4.47 7.58 -14.27
N GLY A 158 3.89 7.82 -13.09
CA GLY A 158 4.52 8.63 -12.05
C GLY A 158 4.68 10.11 -12.41
N GLY A 159 3.78 10.67 -13.20
CA GLY A 159 3.74 12.11 -13.43
C GLY A 159 2.46 12.47 -14.16
N ALA A 160 1.44 12.91 -13.44
CA ALA A 160 0.30 13.55 -14.07
C ALA A 160 0.77 14.89 -14.69
N PRO A 161 0.68 15.09 -16.02
CA PRO A 161 0.67 16.43 -16.58
C PRO A 161 -0.62 17.14 -16.12
N PRO A 162 -0.66 18.49 -16.07
CA PRO A 162 -1.84 19.21 -15.60
C PRO A 162 -3.07 18.81 -16.42
N ALA A 163 -4.17 18.58 -15.72
CA ALA A 163 -5.42 18.09 -16.26
C ALA A 163 -5.84 18.84 -17.53
N GLN A 164 -5.68 18.18 -18.68
CA GLN A 164 -6.42 18.51 -19.88
C GLN A 164 -7.59 17.54 -19.94
N VAL A 165 -8.77 18.03 -19.59
CA VAL A 165 -10.05 17.38 -19.89
C VAL A 165 -10.22 17.37 -21.41
N THR A 166 -9.70 16.32 -22.04
CA THR A 166 -10.07 15.94 -23.39
C THR A 166 -10.74 14.58 -23.27
N GLY A 167 -12.07 14.60 -23.36
CA GLY A 167 -12.88 13.40 -23.25
C GLY A 167 -12.58 12.45 -24.39
N GLU A 168 -11.91 11.34 -24.08
CA GLU A 168 -11.96 10.13 -24.89
C GLU A 168 -12.33 8.96 -23.99
N ARG A 169 -13.59 8.51 -24.13
CA ARG A 169 -14.03 7.20 -23.65
C ARG A 169 -13.27 6.13 -24.46
N ALA A 170 -12.30 5.48 -23.83
CA ALA A 170 -11.71 4.24 -24.32
C ALA A 170 -11.27 3.43 -23.08
N GLY A 171 -11.63 2.18 -22.85
CA GLY A 171 -12.39 1.20 -23.60
C GLY A 171 -12.36 -0.08 -22.76
N PHE A 172 -13.29 -0.21 -21.81
CA PHE A 172 -13.39 -1.35 -20.88
C PHE A 172 -13.92 -2.64 -21.56
N GLY A 173 -13.71 -2.78 -22.88
CA GLY A 173 -14.25 -3.86 -23.70
C GLY A 173 -13.22 -4.94 -24.11
N ARG A 174 -11.92 -4.71 -23.91
CA ARG A 174 -10.90 -5.62 -24.47
C ARG A 174 -10.53 -6.80 -23.55
N ASN A 175 -10.78 -6.69 -22.25
CA ASN A 175 -10.41 -7.74 -21.28
C ASN A 175 -11.59 -8.64 -20.86
N MET A 176 -12.82 -8.37 -21.30
CA MET A 176 -13.95 -9.30 -21.10
C MET A 176 -14.00 -10.41 -22.15
N ILE A 177 -13.53 -10.16 -23.38
CA ILE A 177 -13.45 -11.18 -24.44
C ILE A 177 -12.48 -12.30 -24.04
N GLY A 178 -11.34 -11.97 -23.42
CA GLY A 178 -10.39 -12.98 -22.93
C GLY A 178 -11.00 -13.89 -21.86
N ILE A 179 -11.78 -13.33 -20.93
CA ILE A 179 -12.46 -14.08 -19.87
C ILE A 179 -13.58 -14.95 -20.44
N ILE A 180 -14.37 -14.43 -21.38
CA ILE A 180 -15.46 -15.18 -22.03
C ILE A 180 -14.91 -16.33 -22.89
N VAL A 181 -13.84 -16.10 -23.64
CA VAL A 181 -13.17 -17.15 -24.44
C VAL A 181 -12.53 -18.21 -23.52
N PHE A 182 -11.93 -17.82 -22.41
CA PHE A 182 -11.38 -18.76 -21.42
C PHE A 182 -12.47 -19.62 -20.77
N ILE A 183 -13.61 -19.04 -20.38
CA ILE A 183 -14.74 -19.77 -19.80
C ILE A 183 -15.39 -20.70 -20.84
N LEU A 184 -15.54 -20.27 -22.09
CA LEU A 184 -16.06 -21.11 -23.18
C LEU A 184 -15.13 -22.28 -23.51
N TRP A 185 -13.81 -22.05 -23.51
CA TRP A 185 -12.82 -23.10 -23.72
C TRP A 185 -12.80 -24.12 -22.57
N LEU A 186 -12.92 -23.65 -21.32
CA LEU A 186 -13.01 -24.50 -20.12
C LEU A 186 -14.29 -25.37 -20.13
N LEU A 187 -15.44 -24.80 -20.52
CA LEU A 187 -16.70 -25.53 -20.65
C LEU A 187 -16.62 -26.60 -21.75
N LEU A 188 -16.06 -26.28 -22.92
CA LEU A 188 -15.88 -27.26 -24.00
C LEU A 188 -14.93 -28.41 -23.61
N PHE A 189 -13.93 -28.14 -22.76
CA PHE A 189 -12.99 -29.15 -22.28
C PHE A 189 -13.61 -30.10 -21.24
N VAL A 190 -14.46 -29.60 -20.35
CA VAL A 190 -15.11 -30.39 -19.30
C VAL A 190 -16.29 -31.22 -19.85
N PHE A 191 -17.04 -30.71 -20.83
CA PHE A 191 -18.21 -31.41 -21.40
C PHE A 191 -17.87 -32.40 -22.53
N ARG A 192 -16.63 -32.43 -23.05
CA ARG A 192 -16.20 -33.36 -24.12
C ARG A 192 -15.41 -34.57 -23.62
N GLY A 193 -15.48 -34.87 -22.32
CA GLY A 193 -14.74 -35.94 -21.65
C GLY A 193 -15.56 -37.15 -21.18
N GLY A 194 -16.77 -37.37 -21.72
CA GLY A 194 -17.63 -38.52 -21.36
C GLY A 194 -18.03 -39.35 -22.58
N GLY A 195 -17.33 -40.46 -22.85
CA GLY A 195 -17.72 -41.45 -23.86
C GLY A 195 -16.53 -42.23 -24.43
N GLY A 196 -16.22 -43.40 -23.86
CA GLY A 196 -15.00 -44.15 -24.16
C GLY A 196 -14.96 -44.95 -25.46
N ARG A 197 -13.74 -45.37 -25.85
CA ARG A 197 -13.30 -46.75 -26.18
C ARG A 197 -11.95 -46.76 -26.92
N ARG A 198 -10.95 -47.40 -26.29
CA ARG A 198 -9.83 -48.22 -26.82
C ARG A 198 -9.01 -47.70 -28.01
N GLY A 199 -7.72 -47.44 -27.76
CA GLY A 199 -6.69 -47.37 -28.82
C GLY A 199 -5.27 -47.06 -28.31
N SER A 200 -4.52 -48.11 -27.98
CA SER A 200 -3.05 -48.25 -27.89
C SER A 200 -2.17 -47.30 -27.05
N LEU A 201 -1.40 -47.96 -26.18
CA LEU A 201 -0.14 -47.53 -25.57
C LEU A 201 0.87 -47.08 -26.65
N LEU A 202 1.76 -46.14 -26.28
CA LEU A 202 2.91 -45.56 -27.01
C LEU A 202 2.63 -44.21 -27.72
N GLY A 203 3.01 -43.10 -27.05
CA GLY A 203 3.32 -41.85 -27.75
C GLY A 203 2.80 -40.58 -27.08
N ALA A 204 3.45 -40.14 -26.01
CA ALA A 204 3.72 -38.72 -25.67
C ALA A 204 4.13 -38.57 -24.19
N ALA A 205 5.05 -39.42 -23.73
CA ALA A 205 5.90 -39.13 -22.59
C ALA A 205 7.30 -38.82 -23.14
N ALA A 206 7.49 -37.63 -23.73
CA ALA A 206 8.80 -37.15 -24.19
C ALA A 206 8.74 -35.64 -24.50
N GLY A 207 9.42 -34.83 -23.67
CA GLY A 207 9.59 -33.38 -23.82
C GLY A 207 8.64 -32.63 -22.90
N PHE A 208 9.01 -32.20 -21.69
CA PHE A 208 10.22 -31.47 -21.31
C PHE A 208 10.64 -31.88 -19.88
N ALA A 209 11.46 -32.92 -19.78
CA ALA A 209 12.47 -32.98 -18.74
C ALA A 209 13.79 -32.59 -19.43
N LEU A 210 14.66 -31.86 -18.71
CA LEU A 210 15.99 -31.36 -19.09
C LEU A 210 16.07 -29.83 -19.29
N GLY A 211 16.17 -29.12 -18.16
CA GLY A 211 16.65 -27.74 -18.07
C GLY A 211 17.30 -27.51 -16.70
N ARG A 212 18.62 -27.75 -16.65
CA ARG A 212 19.61 -27.46 -15.57
C ARG A 212 19.31 -26.12 -14.86
N GLY A 213 19.50 -25.91 -13.55
CA GLY A 213 20.55 -26.40 -12.65
C GLY A 213 21.78 -25.48 -12.68
N MET A 214 21.82 -24.42 -11.84
CA MET A 214 22.96 -23.61 -11.31
C MET A 214 22.36 -22.27 -10.81
N GLY A 215 22.70 -21.59 -9.71
CA GLY A 215 23.79 -21.64 -8.74
C GLY A 215 24.00 -20.20 -8.19
N GLY A 216 24.44 -20.06 -6.93
CA GLY A 216 24.96 -18.81 -6.32
C GLY A 216 23.91 -17.96 -5.59
N GLY A 217 24.01 -17.59 -4.30
CA GLY A 217 25.18 -17.43 -3.45
C GLY A 217 25.74 -16.01 -3.56
N GLY A 218 25.50 -15.14 -2.58
CA GLY A 218 26.08 -13.79 -2.54
C GLY A 218 25.43 -12.88 -1.53
N GLY A 219 26.15 -12.59 -0.43
CA GLY A 219 25.71 -11.73 0.65
C GLY A 219 26.12 -10.26 0.54
N PHE A 220 25.77 -9.56 1.61
CA PHE A 220 26.29 -8.28 2.13
C PHE A 220 25.98 -6.97 1.40
N GLY A 221 25.62 -5.98 2.22
CA GLY A 221 25.61 -4.57 1.83
C GLY A 221 24.85 -3.70 2.82
N GLY A 222 25.41 -3.52 4.01
CA GLY A 222 24.98 -2.44 4.90
C GLY A 222 25.27 -1.08 4.25
N GLY A 223 24.29 -0.18 4.31
CA GLY A 223 24.41 1.19 3.82
C GLY A 223 23.74 2.13 4.81
N GLY A 224 24.54 3.02 5.38
CA GLY A 224 24.09 4.05 6.33
C GLY A 224 23.01 4.94 5.73
N GLY A 225 21.97 5.20 6.52
CA GLY A 225 20.84 6.02 6.12
C GLY A 225 21.18 7.51 6.17
N GLY A 226 21.22 8.13 4.98
CA GLY A 226 20.78 9.52 4.84
C GLY A 226 19.30 9.63 5.20
N GLY A 227 18.89 10.78 5.75
CA GLY A 227 17.55 10.98 6.28
C GLY A 227 16.44 10.77 5.25
N TRP A 228 15.37 10.08 5.66
CA TRP A 228 14.17 9.80 4.85
C TRP A 228 13.17 10.97 4.85
N GLY A 229 13.57 12.14 5.34
CA GLY A 229 12.72 13.32 5.41
C GLY A 229 12.15 13.65 4.03
N GLY A 230 10.81 13.71 3.95
CA GLY A 230 10.11 14.04 2.72
C GLY A 230 10.44 15.44 2.26
N GLY A 231 10.26 15.65 0.96
CA GLY A 231 10.70 16.85 0.28
C GLY A 231 9.57 17.85 0.10
N GLY A 232 8.62 18.01 1.02
CA GLY A 232 7.65 19.12 0.99
C GLY A 232 6.24 18.81 0.48
N GLY A 233 5.83 17.54 0.41
CA GLY A 233 4.46 17.19 -0.01
C GLY A 233 3.40 17.49 1.06
N SER A 234 2.16 17.74 0.63
CA SER A 234 1.03 18.05 1.50
C SER A 234 -0.14 17.12 1.20
N SER A 235 -0.78 16.58 2.23
CA SER A 235 -1.99 15.78 2.01
C SER A 235 -3.11 16.64 1.39
N GLY A 236 -3.69 16.20 0.28
CA GLY A 236 -4.88 16.84 -0.31
C GLY A 236 -6.18 16.47 0.44
N GLY A 237 -6.07 15.62 1.47
CA GLY A 237 -7.19 14.96 2.14
C GLY A 237 -7.67 13.69 1.45
N GLY A 238 -7.02 13.28 0.36
CA GLY A 238 -7.35 12.08 -0.42
C GLY A 238 -6.99 10.78 0.31
N GLY A 239 -7.75 9.72 0.03
CA GLY A 239 -7.51 8.39 0.57
C GLY A 239 -8.73 7.74 1.19
N SER A 240 -8.52 6.68 1.96
CA SER A 240 -9.61 5.96 2.62
C SER A 240 -9.17 5.30 3.92
N SER A 241 -10.08 5.23 4.87
CA SER A 241 -9.93 4.48 6.11
C SER A 241 -10.84 3.24 6.12
N GLY A 242 -10.45 2.26 6.91
CA GLY A 242 -11.24 1.06 7.17
C GLY A 242 -10.78 0.35 8.44
N GLY A 243 -11.37 -0.81 8.69
CA GLY A 243 -11.04 -1.65 9.84
C GLY A 243 -11.25 -3.12 9.53
N TRP A 244 -10.85 -3.98 10.47
CA TRP A 244 -10.95 -5.42 10.34
C TRP A 244 -11.49 -6.11 11.60
#